data_AF-A0A2V6M1B1-F1
#
_entry.id   AF-A0A2V6M1B1-F1
#
_cell.length_a   1.000
_cell.length_b   1.000
_cell.length_c   1.000
_cell.angle_alpha   90.00
_cell.angle_beta   90.00
_cell.angle_gamma   90.00
#
_symmetry.space_group_name_H-M   'P 1'
#
loop_
_entity.id
_entity.type
_entity.pdbx_description
1 polymer ?
#
loop_
_entity_poly.entity_id
_entity_poly.type
_entity_poly.pdbx_seq_one_letter_code
_entity_poly.pdbx_strand_id
1 'polypeptide(L)'
;MQVYTFDNNVVSGSAAVTSGTGNVSGSPSFSGHTMTVNLTGVTDVQRITVTLTNVTDEFSQVLPPTAVNMNVLIGDVNGNKTVNATDVALVKSRVGQTVTGSNFREDVNADGSISSSDVALTKSDVGHGVP
;
A
#
# COMPACT_ATOMS: atom_id res chain seq x y z
N MET A 1 5.83 0.39 1.09
CA MET A 1 6.13 -0.99 1.54
C MET A 1 4.91 -1.86 1.24
N GLN A 2 5.11 -3.11 0.84
CA GLN A 2 4.07 -4.13 0.74
C GLN A 2 4.45 -5.35 1.59
N VAL A 3 3.47 -5.97 2.22
CA VAL A 3 3.63 -7.18 3.03
C VAL A 3 2.74 -8.27 2.44
N TYR A 4 3.35 -9.39 2.08
CA TYR A 4 2.66 -10.57 1.58
C TYR A 4 2.68 -11.65 2.65
N THR A 5 1.54 -12.28 2.89
CA THR A 5 1.38 -13.35 3.88
C THR A 5 1.14 -14.67 3.17
N PHE A 6 1.79 -15.72 3.64
CA PHE A 6 1.75 -17.07 3.09
C PHE A 6 1.27 -18.08 4.14
N ASP A 7 0.89 -19.27 3.70
CA ASP A 7 0.41 -20.34 4.59
C ASP A 7 1.52 -20.97 5.41
N ASN A 8 2.73 -21.06 4.85
CA ASN A 8 3.94 -21.59 5.51
C ASN A 8 4.97 -20.48 5.74
N ASN A 9 5.98 -20.75 6.58
CA ASN A 9 7.11 -19.84 6.68
C ASN A 9 7.85 -19.75 5.34
N VAL A 10 8.12 -18.53 4.90
CA VAL A 10 8.86 -18.27 3.68
C VAL A 10 10.30 -17.90 4.00
N VAL A 11 11.25 -18.50 3.28
CA VAL A 11 12.69 -18.35 3.56
C VAL A 11 13.42 -17.57 2.47
N SER A 12 12.88 -17.52 1.25
CA SER A 12 13.47 -16.79 0.14
C SER A 12 12.41 -16.42 -0.90
N GLY A 13 12.79 -15.54 -1.82
CA GLY A 13 11.91 -15.01 -2.86
C GLY A 13 12.48 -13.74 -3.47
N SER A 14 11.94 -13.36 -4.61
CA SER A 14 12.25 -12.10 -5.29
C SER A 14 10.96 -11.40 -5.70
N ALA A 15 11.03 -10.09 -5.86
CA ALA A 15 9.90 -9.28 -6.29
C ALA A 15 10.37 -8.27 -7.34
N ALA A 16 9.51 -7.99 -8.31
CA ALA A 16 9.72 -6.92 -9.28
C ALA A 16 8.39 -6.19 -9.55
N VAL A 17 8.46 -4.88 -9.75
CA VAL A 17 7.32 -4.13 -10.30
C VAL A 17 7.24 -4.46 -11.79
N THR A 18 6.11 -5.04 -12.21
CA THR A 18 5.88 -5.51 -13.59
C THR A 18 4.83 -4.69 -14.33
N SER A 19 4.06 -3.85 -13.63
CA SER A 19 3.16 -2.86 -14.21
C SER A 19 2.97 -1.70 -13.22
N GLY A 20 2.67 -0.51 -13.75
CA GLY A 20 2.61 0.74 -12.98
C GLY A 20 3.98 1.38 -12.79
N THR A 21 3.99 2.52 -12.11
CA THR A 21 5.18 3.32 -11.84
C THR A 21 5.67 3.05 -10.41
N GLY A 22 6.88 2.52 -10.30
CA GLY A 22 7.55 2.24 -9.04
C GLY A 22 8.68 1.23 -9.23
N ASN A 23 9.50 1.08 -8.20
CA ASN A 23 10.62 0.14 -8.20
C ASN A 23 10.66 -0.63 -6.87
N VAL A 24 11.19 -1.86 -6.90
CA VAL A 24 11.58 -2.56 -5.67
C VAL A 24 12.88 -1.94 -5.16
N SER A 25 12.90 -1.64 -3.86
CA SER A 25 14.04 -1.04 -3.17
C SER A 25 14.68 -2.08 -2.24
N GLY A 26 15.91 -2.48 -2.58
CA GLY A 26 16.64 -3.52 -1.86
C GLY A 26 16.07 -4.93 -2.07
N SER A 27 16.59 -5.88 -1.31
CA SER A 27 16.08 -7.26 -1.31
C SER A 27 14.85 -7.38 -0.41
N PRO A 28 13.87 -8.25 -0.76
CA PRO A 28 12.79 -8.60 0.15
C PRO A 28 13.32 -9.14 1.48
N SER A 29 12.64 -8.82 2.59
CA SER A 29 12.91 -9.42 3.90
C SER A 29 11.84 -10.44 4.26
N PHE A 30 12.22 -11.45 5.04
CA PHE A 30 11.36 -12.57 5.39
C PHE A 30 11.26 -12.70 6.91
N SER A 31 10.05 -12.91 7.42
CA SER A 31 9.80 -13.11 8.86
C SER A 31 8.59 -14.03 9.04
N GLY A 32 8.86 -15.29 9.40
CA GLY A 32 7.84 -16.33 9.47
C GLY A 32 7.07 -16.44 8.15
N HIS A 33 5.76 -16.25 8.23
CA HIS A 33 4.81 -16.31 7.12
C HIS A 33 4.80 -15.06 6.22
N THR A 34 5.71 -14.11 6.43
CA THR A 34 5.66 -12.80 5.74
C THR A 34 6.88 -12.54 4.88
N MET A 35 6.63 -12.03 3.67
CA MET A 35 7.61 -11.40 2.79
C MET A 35 7.32 -9.90 2.75
N THR A 36 8.29 -9.08 3.13
CA THR A 36 8.18 -7.61 3.05
C THR A 36 8.97 -7.10 1.87
N VAL A 37 8.31 -6.34 0.99
CA VAL A 37 8.89 -5.73 -0.20
C VAL A 37 8.82 -4.22 -0.07
N ASN A 38 9.99 -3.58 -0.01
CA ASN A 38 10.07 -2.13 -0.01
C ASN A 38 9.96 -1.61 -1.45
N LEU A 39 9.18 -0.54 -1.63
CA LEU A 39 8.96 0.09 -2.92
C LEU A 39 9.40 1.55 -2.85
N THR A 40 9.91 2.07 -3.98
CA THR A 40 10.29 3.48 -4.16
C THR A 40 9.75 4.01 -5.48
N GLY A 41 9.59 5.34 -5.58
CA GLY A 41 9.11 5.98 -6.80
C GLY A 41 7.68 5.60 -7.19
N VAL A 42 6.85 5.17 -6.23
CA VAL A 42 5.45 4.85 -6.46
C VAL A 42 4.68 6.16 -6.64
N THR A 43 4.08 6.36 -7.82
CA THR A 43 3.25 7.55 -8.11
C THR A 43 1.81 7.40 -7.61
N ASP A 44 1.10 8.50 -7.52
CA ASP A 44 -0.35 8.50 -7.25
C ASP A 44 -1.17 8.07 -8.49
N VAL A 45 -2.46 7.79 -8.28
CA VAL A 45 -3.47 7.50 -9.30
C VAL A 45 -3.04 6.37 -10.24
N GLN A 46 -2.78 5.19 -9.67
CA GLN A 46 -2.37 4.03 -10.46
C GLN A 46 -2.75 2.69 -9.85
N ARG A 47 -2.70 1.66 -10.69
CA ARG A 47 -2.62 0.26 -10.27
C ARG A 47 -1.19 -0.22 -10.52
N ILE A 48 -0.49 -0.53 -9.44
CA ILE A 48 0.85 -1.13 -9.50
C ILE A 48 0.75 -2.64 -9.33
N THR A 49 1.46 -3.39 -10.18
CA THR A 49 1.57 -4.85 -10.09
C THR A 49 2.97 -5.20 -9.66
N VAL A 50 3.07 -5.97 -8.58
CA VAL A 50 4.33 -6.59 -8.14
C VAL A 50 4.23 -8.07 -8.40
N THR A 51 5.16 -8.61 -9.20
CA THR A 51 5.26 -10.04 -9.43
C THR A 51 6.29 -10.62 -8.46
N LEU A 52 5.84 -11.59 -7.66
CA LEU A 52 6.67 -12.40 -6.80
C LEU A 52 7.17 -13.62 -7.59
N THR A 53 8.45 -13.95 -7.45
CA THR A 53 9.08 -15.08 -8.13
C THR A 53 9.98 -15.84 -7.18
N ASN A 54 10.11 -17.14 -7.38
CA ASN A 54 10.97 -18.02 -6.57
C ASN A 54 10.69 -17.94 -5.07
N VAL A 55 9.45 -17.61 -4.67
CA VAL A 55 9.06 -17.60 -3.27
C VAL A 55 9.10 -19.04 -2.78
N THR A 56 10.01 -19.32 -1.85
CA THR A 56 10.29 -20.68 -1.37
C THR A 56 9.94 -20.76 0.12
N ASP A 57 9.20 -21.80 0.50
CA ASP A 57 8.84 -22.05 1.89
C ASP A 57 9.86 -22.93 2.63
N GLU A 58 9.65 -23.13 3.94
CA GLU A 58 10.49 -23.97 4.80
C GLU A 58 10.51 -25.46 4.40
N PHE A 59 9.55 -25.90 3.57
CA PHE A 59 9.47 -27.26 3.03
C PHE A 59 10.06 -27.37 1.62
N SER A 60 10.77 -26.33 1.15
CA SER A 60 11.36 -26.25 -0.20
C SER A 60 10.34 -26.29 -1.34
N GLN A 61 9.09 -25.93 -1.06
CA GLN A 61 8.07 -25.71 -2.09
C GLN A 61 8.24 -24.32 -2.69
N VAL A 62 8.14 -24.23 -4.01
CA VAL A 62 8.33 -22.97 -4.73
C VAL A 62 7.00 -22.52 -5.35
N LEU A 63 6.58 -21.30 -5.01
CA LEU A 63 5.40 -20.69 -5.59
C LEU A 63 5.64 -20.36 -7.07
N PRO A 64 4.68 -20.64 -7.98
CA PRO A 64 4.74 -20.11 -9.33
C PRO A 64 4.78 -18.57 -9.32
N PRO A 65 5.32 -17.93 -10.38
CA PRO A 65 5.29 -16.48 -10.51
C PRO A 65 3.88 -15.93 -10.26
N THR A 66 3.75 -15.08 -9.24
CA THR A 66 2.46 -14.61 -8.74
C THR A 66 2.40 -13.10 -8.82
N ALA A 67 1.49 -12.59 -9.65
CA ALA A 67 1.25 -11.15 -9.78
C ALA A 67 0.24 -10.68 -8.73
N VAL A 68 0.63 -9.68 -7.94
CA VAL A 68 -0.24 -9.05 -6.93
C VAL A 68 -0.43 -7.59 -7.30
N ASN A 69 -1.70 -7.16 -7.31
CA ASN A 69 -2.08 -5.80 -7.66
C ASN A 69 -2.33 -4.97 -6.41
N MET A 70 -1.85 -3.74 -6.41
CA MET A 70 -2.14 -2.74 -5.39
C MET A 70 -2.61 -1.46 -6.08
N ASN A 71 -3.71 -0.91 -5.57
CA ASN A 71 -4.18 0.40 -5.99
C ASN A 71 -3.50 1.47 -5.14
N VAL A 72 -3.03 2.54 -5.79
CA VAL A 72 -2.44 3.70 -5.15
C VAL A 72 -3.28 4.91 -5.51
N LEU A 73 -3.93 5.47 -4.50
CA LEU A 73 -4.79 6.64 -4.63
C LEU A 73 -4.74 7.43 -3.32
N ILE A 74 -4.00 8.53 -3.33
CA ILE A 74 -3.93 9.49 -2.22
C ILE A 74 -5.32 10.09 -2.04
N GLY A 75 -5.75 10.22 -0.78
CA GLY A 75 -7.07 10.73 -0.42
C GLY A 75 -8.20 9.68 -0.43
N ASP A 76 -8.02 8.47 -0.96
CA ASP A 76 -9.02 7.37 -0.85
C ASP A 76 -8.88 6.63 0.49
N VAL A 77 -9.37 7.27 1.55
CA VAL A 77 -9.18 6.80 2.93
C VAL A 77 -10.11 5.62 3.28
N ASN A 78 -11.21 5.44 2.54
CA ASN A 78 -12.12 4.30 2.72
C ASN A 78 -11.84 3.13 1.75
N GLY A 79 -10.95 3.29 0.78
CA GLY A 79 -10.50 2.23 -0.13
C GLY A 79 -11.51 1.84 -1.20
N ASN A 80 -12.45 2.73 -1.55
CA ASN A 80 -13.48 2.47 -2.56
C ASN A 80 -13.00 2.72 -4.01
N LYS A 81 -11.74 3.14 -4.19
CA LYS A 81 -11.06 3.43 -5.46
C LYS A 81 -11.45 4.77 -6.09
N THR A 82 -12.07 5.68 -5.35
CA THR A 82 -12.47 7.01 -5.81
C THR A 82 -12.45 8.02 -4.66
N VAL A 83 -11.71 9.10 -4.82
CA VAL A 83 -11.68 10.19 -3.83
C VAL A 83 -12.92 11.05 -3.97
N ASN A 84 -13.75 11.11 -2.93
CA ASN A 84 -14.97 11.89 -2.94
C ASN A 84 -15.26 12.58 -1.59
N ALA A 85 -16.44 13.20 -1.47
CA ALA A 85 -16.84 13.93 -0.27
C ALA A 85 -16.89 13.05 1.00
N THR A 86 -17.08 11.74 0.84
CA THR A 86 -17.06 10.76 1.95
C THR A 86 -15.66 10.66 2.55
N ASP A 87 -14.62 10.63 1.72
CA ASP A 87 -13.23 10.61 2.20
C ASP A 87 -12.89 11.90 2.95
N VAL A 88 -13.26 13.05 2.38
CA VAL A 88 -13.11 14.35 3.04
C VAL A 88 -13.82 14.38 4.40
N ALA A 89 -15.01 13.79 4.50
CA ALA A 89 -15.76 13.74 5.76
C ALA A 89 -15.10 12.81 6.79
N LEU A 90 -14.56 11.66 6.35
CA LEU A 90 -13.84 10.72 7.22
C LEU A 90 -12.59 11.38 7.81
N VAL A 91 -11.74 11.99 6.98
CA VAL A 91 -10.54 12.71 7.44
C VAL A 91 -10.90 13.81 8.44
N LYS A 92 -11.90 14.65 8.10
CA LYS A 92 -12.39 15.70 9.01
C LYS A 92 -12.84 15.15 10.36
N SER A 93 -13.47 13.98 10.38
CA SER A 93 -13.97 13.35 11.62
C SER A 93 -12.86 12.82 12.54
N ARG A 94 -11.61 12.80 12.06
CA ARG A 94 -10.42 12.31 12.77
C ARG A 94 -9.40 13.40 13.09
N VAL A 95 -9.62 14.63 12.65
CA VAL A 95 -8.71 15.76 12.95
C VAL A 95 -8.48 15.91 14.45
N GLY A 96 -7.20 15.99 14.83
CA GLY A 96 -6.76 16.12 16.22
C GLY A 96 -6.73 14.82 17.01
N GLN A 97 -7.16 13.69 16.43
CA GLN A 97 -7.00 12.38 17.05
C GLN A 97 -5.59 11.84 16.81
N THR A 98 -5.08 11.07 17.77
CA THR A 98 -3.81 10.34 17.61
C THR A 98 -3.93 9.33 16.47
N VAL A 99 -2.86 9.20 15.68
CA VAL A 99 -2.76 8.17 14.64
C VAL A 99 -2.60 6.79 15.29
N THR A 100 -3.39 5.84 14.79
CA THR A 100 -3.51 4.45 15.26
C THR A 100 -3.72 3.52 14.06
N GLY A 101 -3.69 2.21 14.30
CA GLY A 101 -3.97 1.22 13.27
C GLY A 101 -5.39 1.29 12.66
N SER A 102 -6.34 2.02 13.27
CA SER A 102 -7.70 2.15 12.72
C SER A 102 -7.96 3.46 11.99
N ASN A 103 -7.06 4.45 12.06
CA ASN A 103 -7.23 5.77 11.43
C ASN A 103 -5.97 6.28 10.69
N PHE A 104 -4.97 5.42 10.48
CA PHE A 104 -3.75 5.81 9.77
C PHE A 104 -3.97 6.20 8.30
N ARG A 105 -5.12 5.84 7.72
CA ARG A 105 -5.46 6.24 6.34
C ARG A 105 -5.90 7.70 6.27
N GLU A 106 -6.38 8.26 7.38
CA GLU A 106 -6.80 9.65 7.50
C GLU A 106 -5.63 10.61 7.77
N ASP A 107 -4.44 10.10 8.11
CA ASP A 107 -3.16 10.81 8.04
C ASP A 107 -2.62 10.72 6.60
N VAL A 108 -3.17 11.56 5.72
CA VAL A 108 -3.04 11.43 4.26
C VAL A 108 -1.66 11.88 3.79
N ASN A 109 -1.06 12.86 4.46
CA ASN A 109 0.31 13.29 4.17
C ASN A 109 1.37 12.44 4.89
N ALA A 110 0.95 11.51 5.77
CA ALA A 110 1.79 10.61 6.54
C ALA A 110 2.82 11.32 7.44
N ASP A 111 2.45 12.48 8.01
CA ASP A 111 3.32 13.25 8.91
C ASP A 111 3.17 12.85 10.39
N GLY A 112 2.26 11.91 10.70
CA GLY A 112 1.99 11.41 12.03
C GLY A 112 0.90 12.18 12.78
N SER A 113 0.22 13.14 12.14
CA SER A 113 -0.85 13.94 12.74
C SER A 113 -2.01 14.20 11.77
N ILE A 114 -3.22 13.79 12.15
CA ILE A 114 -4.42 14.07 11.36
C ILE A 114 -4.85 15.52 11.59
N SER A 115 -4.74 16.34 10.56
CA SER A 115 -4.88 17.79 10.63
C SER A 115 -5.70 18.38 9.48
N SER A 116 -5.81 19.71 9.43
CA SER A 116 -6.43 20.39 8.28
C SER A 116 -5.63 20.23 6.99
N SER A 117 -4.34 19.89 7.08
CA SER A 117 -3.49 19.61 5.91
C SER A 117 -3.98 18.36 5.16
N ASP A 118 -4.33 17.30 5.89
CA ASP A 118 -4.89 16.07 5.33
C ASP A 118 -6.25 16.32 4.68
N VAL A 119 -7.09 17.14 5.33
CA VAL A 119 -8.37 17.56 4.78
C VAL A 119 -8.18 18.35 3.48
N ALA A 120 -7.17 19.23 3.41
CA ALA A 120 -6.89 20.03 2.24
C ALA A 120 -6.37 19.17 1.08
N LEU A 121 -5.46 18.22 1.36
CA LEU A 121 -4.94 17.27 0.39
C LEU A 121 -6.05 16.35 -0.15
N THR A 122 -6.86 15.78 0.73
CA THR A 122 -8.01 14.94 0.31
C THR A 122 -8.99 15.73 -0.57
N LYS A 123 -9.20 17.01 -0.28
CA LYS A 123 -10.04 17.89 -1.11
C LYS A 123 -9.45 18.21 -2.47
N SER A 124 -8.12 18.37 -2.58
CA SER A 124 -7.49 18.64 -3.89
C SER A 124 -7.63 17.46 -4.84
N ASP A 125 -7.75 16.26 -4.28
CA ASP A 125 -7.77 15.02 -5.06
C ASP A 125 -9.18 14.50 -5.34
N VAL A 126 -10.24 15.21 -4.90
CA VAL A 126 -11.63 14.85 -5.17
C VAL A 126 -11.87 14.72 -6.69
N GLY A 127 -12.40 13.58 -7.10
CA GLY A 127 -12.60 13.23 -8.49
C GLY A 127 -11.50 12.35 -9.08
N HIS A 128 -10.35 12.19 -8.40
CA HIS A 128 -9.39 11.16 -8.75
C HIS A 128 -9.96 9.76 -8.48
N GLY A 129 -9.57 8.81 -9.32
CA GLY A 129 -9.98 7.42 -9.22
C GLY A 129 -8.92 6.52 -9.82
N VAL A 130 -8.86 5.27 -9.33
CA VAL A 130 -7.91 4.29 -9.87
C VAL A 130 -8.36 3.88 -11.29
N PRO A 131 -7.46 3.85 -12.29
CA PRO A 131 -7.75 3.35 -13.63
C PRO A 131 -8.17 1.88 -13.69
#